data_AF-A6GB28-F1
#
_entry.id   AF-A6GB28-F1
#
_cell.length_a   1.000
_cell.length_b   1.000
_cell.length_c   1.000
_cell.angle_alpha   90.00
_cell.angle_beta   90.00
_cell.angle_gamma   90.00
#
_symmetry.space_group_name_H-M   'P 1'
#
loop_
_entity.id
_entity.type
_entity.pdbx_description
1 polymer ?
#
loop_
_entity_poly.entity_id
_entity_poly.type
_entity_poly.pdbx_seq_one_letter_code
_entity_poly.pdbx_strand_id
1 'polypeptide(L)'
;MKAGKHALSIPVTVLVLAVGLAGCAAGDPQFTVDTPAGFWAGLWHGLISLIGLILSLFTDVAFYEADNTGWWYDAGFLLGIVIISGSGGAGGTRASHKRRAQVHDREWDEVGRKVEAKLENKLREWAEAAPDDDWEEIEIKVSAKLKRELRKWADEP
;
A
#
# COMPACT_ATOMS: atom_id res chain seq x y z
N MET A 1 28.47 -5.84 -22.31
CA MET A 1 28.44 -7.05 -21.46
C MET A 1 27.36 -6.88 -20.39
N LYS A 2 26.20 -7.55 -20.54
CA LYS A 2 25.04 -7.53 -19.62
C LYS A 2 25.19 -8.65 -18.57
N ALA A 3 26.24 -8.61 -17.76
CA ALA A 3 26.39 -9.51 -16.61
C ALA A 3 26.13 -8.69 -15.35
N GLY A 4 25.02 -8.93 -14.66
CA GLY A 4 24.75 -8.23 -13.38
C GLY A 4 23.31 -8.30 -12.90
N LYS A 5 22.34 -8.28 -13.83
CA LYS A 5 20.91 -8.35 -13.45
C LYS A 5 20.44 -9.78 -13.21
N HIS A 6 20.86 -10.71 -14.07
CA HIS A 6 20.48 -12.13 -13.96
C HIS A 6 21.30 -12.89 -12.91
N ALA A 7 22.57 -12.53 -12.73
CA ALA A 7 23.45 -13.18 -11.75
C ALA A 7 23.07 -12.88 -10.28
N LEU A 8 22.43 -11.73 -10.00
CA LEU A 8 21.93 -11.38 -8.67
C LEU A 8 20.51 -11.94 -8.41
N SER A 9 19.71 -12.13 -9.46
CA SER A 9 18.35 -12.67 -9.37
C SER A 9 18.30 -14.17 -9.07
N ILE A 10 19.25 -14.94 -9.61
CA ILE A 10 19.34 -16.40 -9.39
C ILE A 10 19.59 -16.76 -7.92
N PRO A 11 20.59 -16.20 -7.20
CA PRO A 11 20.83 -16.56 -5.80
C PRO A 11 19.69 -16.10 -4.87
N VAL A 12 19.03 -14.97 -5.16
CA VAL A 12 17.85 -14.51 -4.40
C VAL A 12 16.68 -15.47 -4.57
N THR A 13 16.42 -15.91 -5.81
CA THR A 13 15.32 -16.85 -6.09
C THR A 13 15.58 -18.21 -5.44
N VAL A 14 16.82 -18.70 -5.48
CA VAL A 14 17.23 -19.94 -4.82
C VAL A 14 17.17 -19.83 -3.30
N LEU A 15 17.56 -18.68 -2.73
CA LEU A 15 17.44 -18.42 -1.28
C LEU A 15 15.98 -18.40 -0.84
N VAL A 16 15.09 -17.73 -1.58
CA VAL A 16 13.65 -17.69 -1.30
C VAL A 16 13.02 -19.08 -1.40
N LEU A 17 13.41 -19.88 -2.40
CA LEU A 17 12.96 -21.26 -2.55
C LEU A 17 13.49 -22.18 -1.45
N ALA A 18 14.75 -22.03 -1.05
CA ALA A 18 15.35 -22.82 0.04
C ALA A 18 14.75 -22.46 1.41
N VAL A 19 14.47 -21.18 1.64
CA VAL A 19 13.74 -20.65 2.81
C VAL A 19 12.30 -21.18 2.85
N GLY A 20 11.62 -21.23 1.71
CA GLY A 20 10.24 -21.76 1.62
C GLY A 20 10.12 -23.26 1.92
N LEU A 21 11.20 -24.03 1.84
CA LEU A 21 11.18 -25.48 2.10
C LEU A 21 11.55 -25.86 3.55
N ALA A 22 12.01 -24.92 4.38
CA ALA A 22 12.57 -25.20 5.71
C ALA A 22 11.69 -24.78 6.91
N GLY A 23 10.48 -24.28 6.71
CA GLY A 23 9.60 -23.91 7.83
C GLY A 23 8.38 -23.12 7.37
N CYS A 24 7.42 -23.82 6.77
CA CYS A 24 6.19 -23.23 6.26
C CYS A 24 5.01 -23.51 7.20
N ALA A 25 4.90 -22.71 8.26
CA ALA A 25 3.65 -22.19 8.85
C ALA A 25 3.84 -21.81 10.32
N ALA A 26 3.26 -20.69 10.75
CA ALA A 26 2.91 -20.49 12.15
C ALA A 26 1.71 -21.40 12.47
N GLY A 27 1.66 -22.00 13.67
CA GLY A 27 0.68 -23.02 14.06
C GLY A 27 1.15 -24.48 13.88
N ASP A 28 2.45 -24.72 13.69
CA ASP A 28 3.06 -26.07 13.73
C ASP A 28 3.16 -26.57 15.20
N PRO A 29 3.15 -27.89 15.50
CA PRO A 29 3.20 -28.40 16.88
C PRO A 29 4.49 -28.06 17.63
N GLN A 30 5.43 -27.37 16.99
CA GLN A 30 6.69 -26.92 17.55
C GLN A 30 6.53 -25.86 18.65
N PHE A 31 5.47 -25.04 18.59
CA PHE A 31 5.20 -24.01 19.61
C PHE A 31 4.02 -24.45 20.48
N THR A 32 4.23 -24.38 21.78
CA THR A 32 3.24 -24.74 22.80
C THR A 32 3.32 -23.73 23.92
N VAL A 33 2.35 -23.76 24.84
CA VAL A 33 2.37 -22.93 26.06
C VAL A 33 3.69 -23.06 26.85
N ASP A 34 4.31 -24.25 26.87
CA ASP A 34 5.58 -24.50 27.56
C ASP A 34 6.81 -24.07 26.75
N THR A 35 6.67 -23.97 25.42
CA THR A 35 7.73 -23.57 24.48
C THR A 35 7.21 -22.50 23.50
N PRO A 36 6.90 -21.29 23.99
CA PRO A 36 6.26 -20.27 23.18
C PRO A 36 7.21 -19.68 22.13
N ALA A 37 6.64 -19.21 21.03
CA ALA A 37 7.38 -18.52 19.98
C ALA A 37 8.00 -17.20 20.48
N GLY A 38 9.32 -17.11 20.32
CA GLY A 38 10.14 -15.95 20.70
C GLY A 38 10.34 -14.94 19.57
N PHE A 39 11.24 -13.98 19.81
CA PHE A 39 11.59 -12.93 18.84
C PHE A 39 11.98 -13.46 17.45
N TRP A 40 12.82 -14.50 17.36
CA TRP A 40 13.30 -15.04 16.09
C TRP A 40 12.19 -15.72 15.27
N ALA A 41 11.26 -16.40 15.95
CA ALA A 41 10.06 -16.95 15.32
C ALA A 41 9.17 -15.81 14.82
N GLY A 42 8.96 -14.77 15.63
CA GLY A 42 8.26 -13.55 15.21
C GLY A 42 8.89 -12.92 13.97
N LEU A 43 10.21 -12.72 13.93
CA LEU A 43 10.92 -12.17 12.78
C LEU A 43 10.73 -13.00 11.51
N TRP A 44 10.79 -14.32 11.63
CA TRP A 44 10.53 -15.23 10.51
C TRP A 44 9.08 -15.12 10.02
N HIS A 45 8.10 -15.21 10.93
CA HIS A 45 6.69 -15.09 10.61
C HIS A 45 6.34 -13.73 9.97
N GLY A 46 6.96 -12.65 10.46
CA GLY A 46 6.82 -11.32 9.88
C GLY A 46 7.36 -11.23 8.44
N LEU A 47 8.48 -11.90 8.16
CA LEU A 47 9.08 -11.96 6.82
C LEU A 47 8.20 -12.72 5.83
N ILE A 48 7.54 -13.80 6.26
CA ILE A 48 6.65 -14.60 5.41
C ILE A 48 5.17 -14.19 5.49
N SER A 49 4.85 -13.15 6.26
CA SER A 49 3.48 -12.74 6.61
C SER A 49 2.56 -12.60 5.39
N LEU A 50 3.02 -12.01 4.29
CA LEU A 50 2.21 -11.86 3.08
C LEU A 50 1.79 -13.21 2.47
N ILE A 51 2.72 -14.18 2.45
CA ILE A 51 2.43 -15.54 1.96
C ILE A 51 1.52 -16.25 2.97
N GLY A 52 1.81 -16.14 4.27
CA GLY A 52 0.99 -16.70 5.33
C GLY A 52 -0.46 -16.21 5.30
N LEU A 53 -0.66 -14.92 5.05
CA LEU A 53 -1.99 -14.31 4.94
C LEU A 53 -2.77 -14.81 3.73
N ILE A 54 -2.10 -15.00 2.59
CA ILE A 54 -2.73 -15.55 1.39
C ILE A 54 -3.14 -17.01 1.65
N LEU A 55 -2.26 -17.81 2.26
CA LEU A 55 -2.56 -19.21 2.58
C LEU A 55 -3.71 -19.31 3.59
N SER A 56 -3.74 -18.48 4.63
CA SER A 56 -4.79 -18.50 5.65
C SER A 56 -6.19 -18.15 5.12
N LEU A 57 -6.30 -17.60 3.90
CA LEU A 57 -7.60 -17.40 3.23
C LEU A 57 -8.13 -18.69 2.58
N PHE A 58 -7.26 -19.63 2.23
CA PHE A 58 -7.60 -20.86 1.52
C PHE A 58 -7.43 -22.11 2.38
N THR A 59 -6.71 -22.02 3.50
CA THR A 59 -6.43 -23.14 4.42
C THR A 59 -6.55 -22.69 5.88
N ASP A 60 -6.66 -23.66 6.79
CA ASP A 60 -6.72 -23.41 8.25
C ASP A 60 -5.34 -23.07 8.87
N VAL A 61 -4.42 -22.50 8.10
CA VAL A 61 -3.10 -22.10 8.60
C VAL A 61 -3.21 -20.78 9.35
N ALA A 62 -2.68 -20.74 10.57
CA ALA A 62 -2.65 -19.51 11.36
C ALA A 62 -1.63 -18.52 10.78
N PHE A 63 -2.07 -17.29 10.54
CA PHE A 63 -1.20 -16.19 10.11
C PHE A 63 -0.22 -15.75 11.21
N TYR A 64 -0.58 -15.98 12.47
CA TYR A 64 0.12 -15.48 13.65
C TYR A 64 0.10 -16.56 14.74
N GLU A 65 1.20 -16.72 15.46
CA GLU A 65 1.35 -17.78 16.46
C GLU A 65 0.57 -17.44 17.74
N ALA A 66 -0.29 -18.34 18.19
CA ALA A 66 -1.12 -18.13 19.38
C ALA A 66 -0.30 -18.28 20.67
N ASP A 67 0.59 -19.27 20.71
CA ASP A 67 1.48 -19.54 21.83
C ASP A 67 2.80 -18.79 21.65
N ASN A 68 2.80 -17.49 21.99
CA ASN A 68 3.96 -16.62 21.84
C ASN A 68 4.38 -15.91 23.13
N THR A 69 5.58 -15.34 23.12
CA THR A 69 6.19 -14.62 24.26
C THR A 69 5.70 -13.16 24.40
N GLY A 70 4.68 -12.76 23.65
CA GLY A 70 4.09 -11.42 23.62
C GLY A 70 4.99 -10.41 22.93
N TRP A 71 5.37 -9.36 23.66
CA TRP A 71 6.08 -8.19 23.13
C TRP A 71 7.33 -8.53 22.31
N TRP A 72 8.13 -9.50 22.77
CA TRP A 72 9.35 -9.88 22.06
C TRP A 72 9.07 -10.55 20.72
N TYR A 73 8.02 -11.37 20.65
CA TYR A 73 7.55 -11.94 19.40
C TYR A 73 7.01 -10.86 18.47
N ASP A 74 6.16 -9.95 18.97
CA ASP A 74 5.58 -8.84 18.20
C ASP A 74 6.64 -7.92 17.59
N ALA A 75 7.68 -7.58 18.36
CA ALA A 75 8.78 -6.77 17.88
C ALA A 75 9.51 -7.43 16.71
N GLY A 76 9.73 -8.76 16.77
CA GLY A 76 10.27 -9.53 15.66
C GLY A 76 9.34 -9.51 14.45
N PHE A 77 8.05 -9.79 14.67
CA PHE A 77 7.03 -9.83 13.62
C PHE A 77 6.92 -8.52 12.84
N LEU A 78 6.82 -7.40 13.55
CA LEU A 78 6.78 -6.08 12.93
C LEU A 78 8.08 -5.74 12.19
N LEU A 79 9.24 -6.10 12.75
CA LEU A 79 10.52 -5.92 12.07
C LEU A 79 10.58 -6.72 10.76
N GLY A 80 10.10 -7.96 10.76
CA GLY A 80 10.00 -8.80 9.57
C GLY A 80 9.14 -8.15 8.48
N ILE A 81 7.97 -7.62 8.86
CA ILE A 81 7.08 -6.88 7.94
C ILE A 81 7.78 -5.65 7.37
N VAL A 82 8.48 -4.87 8.20
CA VAL A 82 9.20 -3.66 7.76
C VAL A 82 10.34 -3.99 6.80
N ILE A 83 11.04 -5.11 7.01
CA ILE A 83 12.11 -5.59 6.13
C ILE A 83 11.55 -5.96 4.76
N ILE A 84 10.45 -6.73 4.69
CA ILE A 84 9.87 -7.15 3.41
C ILE A 84 9.12 -6.02 2.69
N SER A 85 8.54 -5.09 3.42
CA SER A 85 7.80 -3.94 2.85
C SER A 85 8.71 -2.89 2.20
N GLY A 86 10.04 -3.06 2.27
CA GLY A 86 11.00 -2.14 1.64
C GLY A 86 11.11 -0.77 2.32
N SER A 87 10.39 -0.54 3.43
CA SER A 87 10.43 0.70 4.22
C SER A 87 11.70 0.85 5.06
N GLY A 88 12.44 -0.24 5.30
CA GLY A 88 13.71 -0.21 6.04
C GLY A 88 14.93 0.32 5.28
N GLY A 89 14.78 0.71 4.00
CA GLY A 89 15.89 1.03 3.12
C GLY A 89 15.84 2.43 2.50
N ALA A 90 16.14 3.46 3.29
CA ALA A 90 16.55 4.77 2.77
C ALA A 90 17.96 4.72 2.12
N GLY A 91 18.22 3.72 1.26
CA GLY A 91 19.53 3.37 0.70
C GLY A 91 19.61 3.48 -0.84
N GLY A 92 18.61 4.05 -1.50
CA GLY A 92 18.74 4.45 -2.91
C GLY A 92 19.57 5.73 -2.99
N THR A 93 20.66 5.73 -3.76
CA THR A 93 21.53 6.90 -3.95
C THR A 93 20.69 8.18 -4.12
N ARG A 94 20.83 9.12 -3.17
CA ARG A 94 20.02 10.36 -3.07
C ARG A 94 19.94 11.16 -4.39
N ALA A 95 20.92 11.00 -5.28
CA ALA A 95 20.97 11.65 -6.58
C ALA A 95 20.03 11.06 -7.67
N SER A 96 19.70 9.76 -7.59
CA SER A 96 18.77 9.11 -8.54
C SER A 96 17.32 9.34 -8.13
N HIS A 97 17.04 9.27 -6.83
CA HIS A 97 15.69 9.47 -6.30
C HIS A 97 15.22 10.91 -6.48
N LYS A 98 16.10 11.91 -6.28
CA LYS A 98 15.75 13.33 -6.49
C LYS A 98 15.34 13.61 -7.94
N ARG A 99 16.03 13.02 -8.92
CA ARG A 99 15.67 13.18 -10.34
C ARG A 99 14.34 12.51 -10.69
N ARG A 100 14.09 11.31 -10.16
CA ARG A 100 12.84 10.57 -10.44
C ARG A 100 11.63 11.18 -9.75
N ALA A 101 11.80 11.66 -8.52
CA ALA A 101 10.78 12.44 -7.81
C ALA A 101 10.49 13.75 -8.55
N GLN A 102 11.52 14.47 -9.02
CA GLN A 102 11.34 15.73 -9.75
C GLN A 102 10.67 15.56 -11.13
N VAL A 103 10.90 14.43 -11.82
CA VAL A 103 10.20 14.13 -13.08
C VAL A 103 8.73 13.77 -12.82
N HIS A 104 8.47 12.97 -11.79
CA HIS A 104 7.11 12.61 -11.39
C HIS A 104 6.27 13.82 -10.97
N ASP A 105 6.87 14.75 -10.21
CA ASP A 105 6.22 15.99 -9.78
C ASP A 105 5.77 16.83 -10.99
N ARG A 106 6.64 16.94 -12.01
CA ARG A 106 6.31 17.65 -13.27
C ARG A 106 5.17 17.00 -14.05
N GLU A 107 5.12 15.66 -14.07
CA GLU A 107 4.03 14.93 -14.71
C GLU A 107 2.71 15.15 -13.95
N TRP A 108 2.73 15.11 -12.61
CA TRP A 108 1.57 15.41 -11.79
C TRP A 108 1.11 16.86 -11.88
N ASP A 109 2.03 17.83 -11.97
CA ASP A 109 1.70 19.24 -12.19
C ASP A 109 1.02 19.44 -13.55
N GLU A 110 1.46 18.72 -14.58
CA GLU A 110 0.80 18.76 -15.89
C GLU A 110 -0.58 18.12 -15.85
N VAL A 111 -0.72 16.97 -15.19
CA VAL A 111 -2.01 16.30 -15.00
C VAL A 111 -2.96 17.15 -14.16
N GLY A 112 -2.48 17.73 -13.06
CA GLY A 112 -3.23 18.60 -12.16
C GLY A 112 -3.79 19.81 -12.90
N ARG A 113 -2.96 20.53 -13.66
CA ARG A 113 -3.42 21.66 -14.48
C ARG A 113 -4.47 21.25 -15.52
N LYS A 114 -4.31 20.09 -16.17
CA LYS A 114 -5.30 19.58 -17.13
C LYS A 114 -6.61 19.22 -16.45
N VAL A 115 -6.55 18.62 -15.26
CA VAL A 115 -7.73 18.26 -14.47
C VAL A 115 -8.44 19.51 -13.96
N GLU A 116 -7.71 20.47 -13.39
CA GLU A 116 -8.24 21.74 -12.90
C GLU A 116 -8.94 22.53 -14.02
N ALA A 117 -8.28 22.70 -15.17
CA ALA A 117 -8.87 23.37 -16.32
C ALA A 117 -10.13 22.65 -16.85
N LYS A 118 -10.15 21.31 -16.81
CA LYS A 118 -11.31 20.53 -17.25
C LYS A 118 -12.45 20.56 -16.24
N LEU A 119 -12.11 20.58 -14.95
CA LEU A 119 -13.06 20.68 -13.84
C LEU A 119 -13.71 22.06 -13.83
N GLU A 120 -12.93 23.13 -14.00
CA GLU A 120 -13.43 24.50 -14.14
C GLU A 120 -14.46 24.60 -15.27
N ASN A 121 -14.07 24.17 -16.47
CA ASN A 121 -14.96 24.26 -17.63
C ASN A 121 -16.26 23.46 -17.42
N LYS A 122 -16.15 22.25 -16.85
CA LYS A 122 -17.32 21.42 -16.53
C LYS A 122 -18.20 22.02 -15.43
N LEU A 123 -17.62 22.64 -14.41
CA LEU A 123 -18.37 23.29 -13.34
C LEU A 123 -19.07 24.54 -13.86
N ARG A 124 -18.42 25.36 -14.68
CA ARG A 124 -19.05 26.52 -15.34
C ARG A 124 -20.23 26.11 -16.22
N GLU A 125 -20.04 25.08 -17.06
CA GLU A 125 -21.10 24.52 -17.90
C GLU A 125 -22.25 23.96 -17.05
N TRP A 126 -21.94 23.16 -16.04
CA TRP A 126 -22.95 22.57 -15.16
C TRP A 126 -23.68 23.62 -14.33
N ALA A 127 -23.00 24.66 -13.87
CA ALA A 127 -23.59 25.77 -13.13
C ALA A 127 -24.41 26.72 -14.01
N GLU A 128 -24.39 26.56 -15.34
CA GLU A 128 -24.98 27.50 -16.30
C GLU A 128 -24.44 28.93 -16.06
N ALA A 129 -23.13 29.04 -15.82
CA ALA A 129 -22.45 30.29 -15.52
C ALA A 129 -22.46 31.24 -16.72
N ALA A 130 -22.66 32.54 -16.47
CA ALA A 130 -22.51 33.58 -17.48
C ALA A 130 -21.02 33.79 -17.81
N PRO A 131 -20.69 34.35 -18.99
CA PRO A 131 -19.30 34.58 -19.39
C PRO A 131 -18.50 35.48 -18.46
N ASP A 132 -19.19 36.35 -17.71
CA ASP A 132 -18.64 37.33 -16.77
C ASP A 132 -18.77 36.93 -15.30
N ASP A 133 -19.34 35.76 -15.00
CA ASP A 133 -19.42 35.25 -13.62
C ASP A 133 -18.03 34.93 -13.07
N ASP A 134 -17.75 35.48 -11.90
CA ASP A 134 -16.58 35.10 -11.12
C ASP A 134 -16.78 33.74 -10.42
N TRP A 135 -15.71 33.24 -9.81
CA TRP A 135 -15.70 31.92 -9.19
C TRP A 135 -16.60 31.80 -7.97
N GLU A 136 -16.84 32.90 -7.25
CA GLU A 136 -17.68 32.91 -6.05
C GLU A 136 -19.15 32.73 -6.46
N GLU A 137 -19.57 33.41 -7.53
CA GLU A 137 -20.89 33.22 -8.13
C GLU A 137 -21.09 31.80 -8.68
N ILE A 138 -20.06 31.22 -9.31
CA ILE A 138 -20.10 29.85 -9.82
C ILE A 138 -20.28 28.86 -8.66
N GLU A 139 -19.54 29.00 -7.57
CA GLU A 139 -19.65 28.12 -6.40
C GLU A 139 -21.07 28.14 -5.82
N ILE A 140 -21.67 29.33 -5.70
CA ILE A 140 -23.06 29.49 -5.24
C ILE A 140 -24.02 28.72 -6.16
N LYS A 141 -23.88 28.87 -7.48
CA LYS A 141 -24.72 28.19 -8.48
C LYS A 141 -24.53 26.67 -8.45
N VAL A 142 -23.30 26.17 -8.35
CA VAL A 142 -22.96 24.74 -8.21
C VAL A 142 -23.62 24.16 -6.95
N SER A 143 -23.47 24.82 -5.80
CA SER A 143 -24.03 24.37 -4.53
C SER A 143 -25.56 24.32 -4.55
N ALA A 144 -26.20 25.36 -5.09
CA ALA A 144 -27.65 25.42 -5.23
C ALA A 144 -28.18 24.29 -6.15
N LYS A 145 -27.50 24.05 -7.28
CA LYS A 145 -27.87 22.99 -8.23
C LYS A 145 -27.67 21.59 -7.63
N LEU A 146 -26.58 21.37 -6.90
CA LEU A 146 -26.31 20.12 -6.18
C LEU A 146 -27.39 19.81 -5.15
N LYS A 147 -27.76 20.79 -4.32
CA LYS A 147 -28.81 20.63 -3.30
C LYS A 147 -30.16 20.27 -3.92
N ARG A 148 -30.46 20.83 -5.11
CA ARG A 148 -31.68 20.53 -5.85
C ARG A 148 -31.69 19.11 -6.40
N GLU A 149 -30.61 18.65 -7.02
CA GLU A 149 -30.52 17.29 -7.57
C GLU A 149 -30.50 16.24 -6.45
N LEU A 150 -29.79 16.49 -5.34
CA LEU A 150 -29.83 15.61 -4.17
C LEU A 150 -31.22 15.49 -3.57
N ARG A 151 -31.97 16.59 -3.52
CA ARG A 151 -33.35 16.56 -3.02
C ARG A 151 -34.25 15.75 -3.95
N LYS A 152 -34.15 15.94 -5.26
CA LYS A 152 -34.90 15.12 -6.23
C LYS A 152 -34.58 13.64 -6.09
N TRP A 153 -33.29 13.30 -5.99
CA TRP A 153 -32.84 11.91 -5.81
C TRP A 153 -33.34 11.30 -4.50
N ALA A 154 -33.39 12.08 -3.41
CA ALA A 154 -33.92 11.61 -2.13
C ALA A 154 -35.45 11.43 -2.12
N ASP A 155 -36.16 12.17 -2.97
CA ASP A 155 -37.62 12.10 -3.12
C ASP A 155 -38.04 11.08 -4.22
N GLU A 156 -37.09 10.48 -4.95
CA GLU A 156 -37.34 9.37 -5.90
C GLU A 156 -37.51 8.04 -5.13
N PRO A 157 -38.58 7.26 -5.40
CA PRO A 157 -38.90 6.03 -4.67
C PRO A 157 -38.02 4.81 -5.03
#